data_AF-A0A6N2DW56-F1
#
_entry.id   AF-A0A6N2DW56-F1
#
_cell.length_a   1.000
_cell.length_b   1.000
_cell.length_c   1.000
_cell.angle_alpha   90.00
_cell.angle_beta   90.00
_cell.angle_gamma   90.00
#
_symmetry.space_group_name_H-M   'P 1'
#
loop_
_entity.id
_entity.type
_entity.pdbx_description
1 polymer ?
#
loop_
_entity_poly.entity_id
_entity_poly.type
_entity_poly.pdbx_seq_one_letter_code
_entity_poly.pdbx_strand_id
1 'polypeptide(L)'
;MMIAGRIRPTSLAVLVLLLAALTWPVAMSGPARAQETLRIAAVVNDDVISVHDLANRVALLLATTGQALSVENQRRAAPHVIRMLIDEKLKMQEARRLNIQVTREEIDRTLTRIAGQIGVPPDQLPALLQSAGIDIATLIEQVESELAWVKAVGRRVQGRISEDDVDARIARMRETAGQPEYRLAEIVLPVDDSTTAEDMVALARRIMTQLREGVNFQALARNYSAAASAAVGGDLGWLRPDEMDPDTRRAIQDLEPGQVLGPLTTLSGYQIILMIDRRIAAGVGDGSDGIMVQEVAIAVPLGSAGDGPAGALERARDLAQGVTSCESLAERAAADDTAEMRGPTLVETSQLQGVRRDRLRGLSPGQTAEPFVDGDTVVLLMVCARDAAAVSTQIREQVREMIFNERLEATARRMIRDLRRDAFVDIRI
;
A
#
# COMPACT_ATOMS: atom_id res chain seq x y z
N MET A 1 30.63 39.43 -100.04
CA MET A 1 31.98 39.68 -100.57
C MET A 1 32.97 38.98 -99.66
N MET A 2 33.81 38.09 -100.23
CA MET A 2 34.87 37.24 -99.60
C MET A 2 34.38 36.14 -98.63
N ILE A 3 34.26 34.87 -99.03
CA ILE A 3 35.26 33.84 -99.42
C ILE A 3 35.97 33.20 -98.20
N ALA A 4 35.55 31.95 -97.97
CA ALA A 4 36.30 30.72 -97.63
C ALA A 4 37.67 30.77 -96.93
N GLY A 5 37.84 29.87 -95.96
CA GLY A 5 39.14 29.37 -95.53
C GLY A 5 39.03 28.09 -94.69
N ARG A 6 39.43 26.95 -95.28
CA ARG A 6 39.61 25.61 -94.65
C ARG A 6 40.59 25.70 -93.46
N ILE A 7 40.57 24.77 -92.49
CA ILE A 7 41.47 23.59 -92.40
C ILE A 7 41.01 22.68 -91.21
N ARG A 8 41.01 21.36 -91.44
CA ARG A 8 41.05 20.26 -90.43
C ARG A 8 42.46 19.63 -90.50
N PRO A 9 42.92 18.70 -89.64
CA PRO A 9 42.42 18.18 -88.34
C PRO A 9 43.53 18.15 -87.23
N THR A 10 43.20 17.76 -85.99
CA THR A 10 43.82 16.66 -85.20
C THR A 10 43.44 16.73 -83.72
N SER A 11 42.93 15.60 -83.22
CA SER A 11 42.90 15.02 -81.88
C SER A 11 43.41 15.84 -80.67
N LEU A 12 42.55 16.03 -79.65
CA LEU A 12 42.78 15.52 -78.29
C LEU A 12 41.50 15.67 -77.43
N ALA A 13 41.09 14.52 -76.87
CA ALA A 13 40.35 14.20 -75.65
C ALA A 13 39.67 15.29 -74.76
N VAL A 14 38.68 14.79 -73.97
CA VAL A 14 38.12 15.37 -72.71
C VAL A 14 37.00 16.40 -73.03
N LEU A 15 35.73 16.35 -72.60
CA LEU A 15 35.02 15.74 -71.47
C LEU A 15 33.51 15.99 -71.65
N VAL A 16 32.68 15.00 -71.30
CA VAL A 16 31.29 15.09 -70.78
C VAL A 16 30.19 15.66 -71.68
N LEU A 17 29.40 14.71 -72.19
CA LEU A 17 28.06 14.83 -72.73
C LEU A 17 27.07 14.24 -71.70
N LEU A 18 25.85 14.77 -71.70
CA LEU A 18 24.58 14.16 -71.24
C LEU A 18 24.18 14.33 -69.76
N LEU A 19 23.24 15.26 -69.53
CA LEU A 19 22.23 15.14 -68.49
C LEU A 19 20.89 15.67 -69.03
N ALA A 20 20.20 14.79 -69.74
CA ALA A 20 18.77 14.88 -70.01
C ALA A 20 18.16 13.50 -69.74
N ALA A 21 16.99 13.52 -69.09
CA ALA A 21 16.07 12.41 -68.80
C ALA A 21 16.21 11.69 -67.45
N LEU A 22 15.13 11.86 -66.66
CA LEU A 22 14.40 10.90 -65.81
C LEU A 22 14.10 11.46 -64.42
N THR A 23 13.03 12.23 -64.32
CA THR A 23 12.29 12.46 -63.07
C THR A 23 11.56 11.18 -62.69
N TRP A 24 12.26 10.29 -61.99
CA TRP A 24 11.62 9.23 -61.21
C TRP A 24 11.09 9.85 -59.93
N PRO A 25 9.78 9.76 -59.61
CA PRO A 25 9.33 10.10 -58.27
C PRO A 25 9.91 9.04 -57.32
N VAL A 26 10.95 9.42 -56.59
CA VAL A 26 11.42 8.65 -55.44
C VAL A 26 10.31 8.73 -54.41
N ALA A 27 9.47 7.71 -54.35
CA ALA A 27 8.63 7.48 -53.19
C ALA A 27 9.57 7.24 -52.00
N MET A 28 9.81 8.29 -51.21
CA MET A 28 10.53 8.20 -49.96
C MET A 28 9.73 7.32 -49.01
N SER A 29 10.02 6.02 -49.05
CA SER A 29 9.62 5.07 -48.02
C SER A 29 10.45 5.40 -46.79
N GLY A 30 9.94 6.29 -45.94
CA GLY A 30 10.53 6.54 -44.62
C GLY A 30 10.55 5.22 -43.82
N PRO A 31 11.58 4.98 -42.98
CA PRO A 31 11.62 3.78 -42.17
C PRO A 31 10.39 3.74 -41.26
N ALA A 32 9.71 2.60 -41.26
CA ALA A 32 8.50 2.32 -40.50
C ALA A 32 8.77 2.38 -38.98
N ARG A 33 8.77 3.57 -38.38
CA ARG A 33 8.86 3.75 -36.91
C ARG A 33 7.58 3.36 -36.16
N ALA A 34 6.50 3.07 -36.87
CA ALA A 34 5.25 2.60 -36.27
C ALA A 34 5.27 1.12 -35.84
N GLN A 35 6.24 0.31 -36.30
CA GLN A 35 6.32 -1.12 -35.96
C GLN A 35 7.22 -1.44 -34.74
N GLU A 36 8.00 -0.47 -34.24
CA GLU A 36 8.89 -0.69 -33.09
C GLU A 36 8.16 -0.66 -31.73
N THR A 37 7.00 0.01 -31.63
CA THR A 37 6.23 0.22 -30.39
C THR A 37 5.27 -0.92 -30.04
N LEU A 38 5.00 -1.86 -30.95
CA LEU A 38 4.08 -3.00 -30.76
C LEU A 38 4.80 -4.33 -30.51
N ARG A 39 6.08 -4.29 -30.12
CA ARG A 39 6.81 -5.50 -29.72
C ARG A 39 6.17 -6.13 -28.50
N ILE A 40 6.14 -7.45 -28.48
CA ILE A 40 5.64 -8.25 -27.35
C ILE A 40 6.69 -8.23 -26.23
N ALA A 41 6.30 -7.73 -25.06
CA ALA A 41 7.09 -7.81 -23.83
C ALA A 41 6.83 -9.12 -23.08
N ALA A 42 5.58 -9.57 -23.02
CA ALA A 42 5.23 -10.88 -22.50
C ALA A 42 3.90 -11.39 -23.07
N VAL A 43 3.68 -12.70 -23.00
CA VAL A 43 2.40 -13.36 -23.28
C VAL A 43 1.94 -14.08 -22.02
N VAL A 44 0.68 -13.90 -21.64
CA VAL A 44 0.05 -14.48 -20.44
C VAL A 44 -1.23 -15.18 -20.86
N ASN A 45 -1.17 -16.50 -21.02
CA ASN A 45 -2.20 -17.29 -21.71
C ASN A 45 -2.50 -16.68 -23.09
N ASP A 46 -3.70 -16.15 -23.30
CA ASP A 46 -4.13 -15.52 -24.55
C ASP A 46 -3.91 -13.99 -24.58
N ASP A 47 -3.53 -13.39 -23.45
CA ASP A 47 -3.33 -11.94 -23.35
C ASP A 47 -1.86 -11.55 -23.65
N VAL A 48 -1.68 -10.47 -24.39
CA VAL A 48 -0.36 -9.92 -24.73
C VAL A 48 -0.08 -8.68 -23.87
N ILE A 49 1.15 -8.56 -23.39
CA ILE A 49 1.70 -7.35 -22.78
C ILE A 49 2.70 -6.77 -23.79
N SER A 50 2.47 -5.54 -24.24
CA SER A 50 3.33 -4.86 -25.19
C SER A 50 4.50 -4.14 -24.48
N VAL A 51 5.55 -3.81 -25.23
CA VAL A 51 6.65 -2.95 -24.74
C VAL A 51 6.14 -1.55 -24.40
N HIS A 52 5.09 -1.08 -25.08
CA HIS A 52 4.44 0.19 -24.76
C HIS A 52 3.74 0.15 -23.39
N ASP A 53 3.01 -0.93 -23.09
CA ASP A 53 2.33 -1.11 -21.80
C ASP A 53 3.36 -1.11 -20.66
N LEU A 54 4.46 -1.84 -20.86
CA LEU A 54 5.58 -1.87 -19.91
C LEU A 54 6.20 -0.48 -19.70
N ALA A 55 6.46 0.27 -20.78
CA ALA A 55 7.04 1.60 -20.70
C ALA A 55 6.12 2.59 -19.97
N ASN A 56 4.82 2.61 -20.28
CA ASN A 56 3.85 3.47 -19.62
C ASN A 56 3.73 3.13 -18.13
N ARG A 57 3.69 1.84 -17.79
CA ARG A 57 3.58 1.39 -16.40
C ARG A 57 4.85 1.69 -15.59
N VAL A 58 6.03 1.60 -16.21
CA VAL A 58 7.29 2.06 -15.60
C VAL A 58 7.27 3.57 -15.37
N ALA A 59 6.83 4.36 -16.35
CA ALA A 59 6.74 5.81 -16.21
C ALA A 59 5.79 6.20 -15.08
N LEU A 60 4.63 5.54 -14.99
CA LEU A 60 3.66 5.74 -13.91
C LEU A 60 4.25 5.41 -12.52
N LEU A 61 4.94 4.27 -12.39
CA LEU A 61 5.60 3.90 -11.14
C LEU A 61 6.61 4.97 -10.71
N LEU A 62 7.51 5.39 -11.62
CA LEU A 62 8.55 6.37 -11.29
C LEU A 62 7.98 7.75 -10.96
N ALA A 63 6.94 8.20 -11.67
CA ALA A 63 6.28 9.46 -11.38
C ALA A 63 5.64 9.47 -9.98
N THR A 64 4.96 8.37 -9.61
CA THR A 64 4.29 8.26 -8.30
C THR A 64 5.25 8.07 -7.12
N THR A 65 6.46 7.56 -7.36
CA THR A 65 7.50 7.40 -6.33
C THR A 65 8.47 8.60 -6.26
N GLY A 66 8.25 9.65 -7.06
CA GLY A 66 9.11 10.83 -7.11
C GLY A 66 10.49 10.56 -7.70
N GLN A 67 10.66 9.48 -8.46
CA GLN A 67 11.91 9.07 -9.07
C GLN A 67 12.04 9.64 -10.49
N ALA A 68 13.25 10.06 -10.86
CA ALA A 68 13.51 10.56 -12.20
C ALA A 68 13.32 9.46 -13.26
N LEU A 69 12.75 9.83 -14.42
CA LEU A 69 12.58 8.95 -15.58
C LEU A 69 13.91 8.75 -16.34
N SER A 70 14.89 8.14 -15.67
CA SER A 70 16.21 7.83 -16.23
C SER A 70 16.26 6.40 -16.77
N VAL A 71 17.16 6.14 -17.72
CA VAL A 71 17.38 4.79 -18.28
C VAL A 71 17.71 3.78 -17.17
N GLU A 72 18.48 4.19 -16.17
CA GLU A 72 18.83 3.34 -15.03
C GLU A 72 17.61 2.97 -14.19
N ASN A 73 16.80 3.96 -13.81
CA ASN A 73 15.59 3.72 -13.02
C ASN A 73 14.58 2.86 -13.80
N GLN A 74 14.45 3.10 -15.11
CA GLN A 74 13.60 2.28 -15.98
C GLN A 74 14.06 0.82 -16.03
N ARG A 75 15.37 0.58 -16.23
CA ARG A 75 15.95 -0.78 -16.24
C ARG A 75 15.76 -1.52 -14.92
N ARG A 76 15.88 -0.81 -13.79
CA ARG A 76 15.65 -1.37 -12.46
C ARG A 76 14.17 -1.67 -12.19
N ALA A 77 13.26 -0.83 -12.67
CA ALA A 77 11.83 -0.99 -12.48
C ALA A 77 11.21 -2.07 -13.38
N ALA A 78 11.68 -2.20 -14.63
CA ALA A 78 11.05 -3.04 -15.66
C ALA A 78 10.81 -4.51 -15.22
N PRO A 79 11.74 -5.23 -14.56
CA PRO A 79 11.50 -6.61 -14.11
C PRO A 79 10.42 -6.73 -13.03
N HIS A 80 10.21 -5.68 -12.22
CA HIS A 80 9.12 -5.65 -11.25
C HIS A 80 7.80 -5.33 -11.92
N VAL A 81 7.79 -4.31 -12.79
CA VAL A 81 6.60 -3.85 -13.49
C VAL A 81 6.04 -4.92 -14.42
N ILE A 82 6.88 -5.68 -15.14
CA ILE A 82 6.38 -6.77 -16.00
C ILE A 82 5.64 -7.84 -15.19
N ARG A 83 6.10 -8.16 -13.96
CA ARG A 83 5.42 -9.12 -13.07
C ARG A 83 4.07 -8.57 -12.59
N MET A 84 3.98 -7.28 -12.29
CA MET A 84 2.72 -6.62 -11.97
C MET A 84 1.73 -6.69 -13.14
N LEU A 85 2.19 -6.39 -14.35
CA LEU A 85 1.34 -6.47 -15.56
C LEU A 85 0.87 -7.91 -15.80
N ILE A 86 1.72 -8.91 -15.58
CA ILE A 86 1.32 -10.32 -15.64
C ILE A 86 0.20 -10.61 -14.64
N ASP A 87 0.34 -10.18 -13.38
CA ASP A 87 -0.71 -10.35 -12.38
C ASP A 87 -2.01 -9.66 -12.77
N GLU A 88 -1.94 -8.46 -13.33
CA GLU A 88 -3.10 -7.72 -13.80
C GLU A 88 -3.84 -8.49 -14.92
N LYS A 89 -3.12 -9.07 -15.87
CA LYS A 89 -3.74 -9.94 -16.89
C LYS A 89 -4.41 -11.16 -16.25
N LEU A 90 -3.76 -11.82 -15.30
CA LEU A 90 -4.34 -12.97 -14.59
C LEU A 90 -5.59 -12.61 -13.77
N LYS A 91 -5.56 -11.48 -13.06
CA LYS A 91 -6.71 -10.94 -12.32
C LYS A 91 -7.89 -10.70 -13.26
N MET A 92 -7.64 -10.09 -14.41
CA MET A 92 -8.67 -9.80 -15.41
C MET A 92 -9.21 -11.06 -16.08
N GLN A 93 -8.37 -12.05 -16.34
CA GLN A 93 -8.82 -13.36 -16.83
C GLN A 93 -9.74 -14.06 -15.83
N GLU A 94 -9.39 -14.04 -14.54
CA GLU A 94 -10.23 -14.61 -13.49
C GLU A 94 -11.55 -13.86 -13.33
N ALA A 95 -11.53 -12.53 -13.40
CA ALA A 95 -12.73 -11.71 -13.38
C ALA A 95 -13.66 -12.04 -14.56
N ARG A 96 -13.11 -12.19 -15.78
CA ARG A 96 -13.86 -12.64 -16.96
C ARG A 96 -14.45 -14.04 -16.76
N ARG A 97 -13.66 -14.99 -16.25
CA ARG A 97 -14.12 -16.36 -15.94
C ARG A 97 -15.29 -16.37 -14.96
N LEU A 98 -15.28 -15.46 -13.99
CA LEU A 98 -16.34 -15.30 -12.99
C LEU A 98 -17.50 -14.41 -13.45
N ASN A 99 -17.47 -13.88 -14.68
CA ASN A 99 -18.46 -12.92 -15.20
C ASN A 99 -18.59 -11.67 -14.33
N ILE A 100 -17.46 -11.17 -13.82
CA ILE A 100 -17.40 -9.95 -13.02
C ILE A 100 -17.26 -8.76 -13.96
N GLN A 101 -18.08 -7.74 -13.73
CA GLN A 101 -18.07 -6.50 -14.48
C GLN A 101 -17.72 -5.35 -13.55
N VAL A 102 -16.87 -4.43 -14.02
CA VAL A 102 -16.56 -3.17 -13.38
C VAL A 102 -17.25 -2.07 -14.17
N THR A 103 -18.07 -1.28 -13.50
CA THR A 103 -18.83 -0.19 -14.12
C THR A 103 -17.96 1.05 -14.23
N ARG A 104 -18.28 1.92 -15.20
CA ARG A 104 -17.56 3.19 -15.37
C ARG A 104 -17.67 4.07 -14.13
N GLU A 105 -18.83 4.07 -13.49
CA GLU A 105 -19.10 4.81 -12.26
C GLU A 105 -18.23 4.35 -11.08
N GLU A 106 -17.81 3.09 -11.03
CA GLU A 106 -16.87 2.59 -10.01
C GLU A 106 -15.43 3.03 -10.29
N ILE A 107 -15.04 3.03 -11.57
CA ILE A 107 -13.73 3.53 -12.00
C ILE A 107 -13.63 5.03 -11.70
N ASP A 108 -14.63 5.82 -12.12
CA ASP A 108 -14.64 7.28 -11.92
C ASP A 108 -14.58 7.65 -10.44
N ARG A 109 -15.37 6.97 -9.58
CA ARG A 109 -15.30 7.15 -8.12
C ARG A 109 -13.91 6.84 -7.56
N THR A 110 -13.27 5.80 -8.08
CA THR A 110 -11.91 5.42 -7.66
C THR A 110 -10.87 6.44 -8.11
N LEU A 111 -10.98 6.96 -9.34
CA LEU A 111 -10.11 8.01 -9.85
C LEU A 111 -10.28 9.32 -9.06
N THR A 112 -11.51 9.70 -8.70
CA THR A 112 -11.77 10.85 -7.82
C THR A 112 -11.06 10.70 -6.48
N ARG A 113 -11.11 9.51 -5.87
CA ARG A 113 -10.41 9.24 -4.61
C ARG A 113 -8.89 9.31 -4.77
N ILE A 114 -8.35 8.76 -5.86
CA ILE A 114 -6.91 8.83 -6.15
C ILE A 114 -6.47 10.29 -6.33
N ALA A 115 -7.22 11.09 -7.10
CA ALA A 115 -6.96 12.51 -7.30
C ALA A 115 -6.94 13.27 -5.97
N GLY A 116 -7.92 13.02 -5.09
CA GLY A 116 -7.97 13.59 -3.75
C GLY A 116 -6.76 13.19 -2.86
N GLN A 117 -6.29 11.95 -2.95
CA GLN A 117 -5.12 11.47 -2.20
C GLN A 117 -3.82 12.17 -2.60
N ILE A 118 -3.68 12.56 -3.86
CA ILE A 118 -2.50 13.28 -4.37
C ILE A 118 -2.72 14.81 -4.41
N GLY A 119 -3.85 15.29 -3.88
CA GLY A 119 -4.14 16.72 -3.76
C GLY A 119 -4.45 17.43 -5.08
N VAL A 120 -4.93 16.72 -6.11
CA VAL A 120 -5.35 17.33 -7.38
C VAL A 120 -6.85 17.20 -7.64
N PRO A 121 -7.47 18.19 -8.31
CA PRO A 121 -8.84 18.05 -8.79
C PRO A 121 -8.98 16.87 -9.78
N PRO A 122 -10.07 16.08 -9.72
CA PRO A 122 -10.24 14.88 -10.57
C PRO A 122 -10.17 15.15 -12.08
N ASP A 123 -10.66 16.30 -12.52
CA ASP A 123 -10.65 16.75 -13.91
C ASP A 123 -9.25 17.12 -14.41
N GLN A 124 -8.31 17.42 -13.50
CA GLN A 124 -6.92 17.75 -13.82
C GLN A 124 -6.01 16.52 -13.86
N LEU A 125 -6.46 15.37 -13.33
CA LEU A 125 -5.66 14.15 -13.26
C LEU A 125 -5.14 13.68 -14.64
N PRO A 126 -5.94 13.69 -15.74
CA PRO A 126 -5.43 13.30 -17.05
C PRO A 126 -4.31 14.23 -17.55
N ALA A 127 -4.46 15.54 -17.35
CA ALA A 127 -3.45 16.52 -17.77
C ALA A 127 -2.14 16.37 -16.97
N LEU A 128 -2.25 16.08 -15.67
CA LEU A 128 -1.09 15.79 -14.82
C LEU A 128 -0.31 14.57 -15.34
N LEU A 129 -0.99 13.45 -15.59
CA LEU A 129 -0.35 12.24 -16.11
C LEU A 129 0.26 12.47 -17.49
N GLN A 130 -0.44 13.20 -18.36
CA GLN A 130 0.05 13.55 -19.69
C GLN A 130 1.32 14.41 -19.62
N SER A 131 1.43 15.30 -18.64
CA SER A 131 2.66 16.10 -18.43
C SER A 131 3.89 15.25 -18.09
N ALA A 132 3.67 14.06 -17.51
CA ALA A 132 4.67 13.04 -17.26
C ALA A 132 4.78 12.00 -18.39
N GLY A 133 4.09 12.20 -19.51
CA GLY A 133 4.10 11.30 -20.67
C GLY A 133 3.31 10.00 -20.48
N ILE A 134 2.38 9.96 -19.53
CA ILE A 134 1.59 8.77 -19.18
C ILE A 134 0.14 8.95 -19.68
N ASP A 135 -0.36 7.98 -20.44
CA ASP A 135 -1.76 7.94 -20.83
C ASP A 135 -2.66 7.60 -19.63
N ILE A 136 -3.75 8.36 -19.43
CA ILE A 136 -4.76 8.10 -18.39
C ILE A 136 -5.36 6.68 -18.51
N ALA A 137 -5.42 6.12 -19.72
CA ALA A 137 -5.85 4.75 -19.96
C ALA A 137 -5.03 3.74 -19.14
N THR A 138 -3.73 3.99 -18.95
CA THR A 138 -2.84 3.15 -18.12
C THR A 138 -3.33 3.08 -16.67
N LEU A 139 -3.78 4.21 -16.11
CA LEU A 139 -4.31 4.25 -14.75
C LEU A 139 -5.71 3.64 -14.68
N ILE A 140 -6.55 3.86 -15.70
CA ILE A 140 -7.88 3.27 -15.80
C ILE A 140 -7.79 1.74 -15.82
N GLU A 141 -6.93 1.16 -16.64
CA GLU A 141 -6.72 -0.29 -16.74
C GLU A 141 -6.24 -0.88 -15.40
N GLN A 142 -5.33 -0.18 -14.70
CA GLN A 142 -4.91 -0.58 -13.36
C GLN A 142 -6.10 -0.59 -12.38
N VAL A 143 -6.88 0.49 -12.35
CA VAL A 143 -8.04 0.64 -11.45
C VAL A 143 -9.08 -0.44 -11.74
N GLU A 144 -9.38 -0.68 -13.01
CA GLU A 144 -10.32 -1.72 -13.44
C GLU A 144 -9.86 -3.10 -12.96
N SER A 145 -8.59 -3.43 -13.18
CA SER A 145 -7.99 -4.69 -12.72
C SER A 145 -8.09 -4.90 -11.20
N GLU A 146 -7.81 -3.87 -10.41
CA GLU A 146 -7.92 -3.96 -8.95
C GLU A 146 -9.38 -4.06 -8.47
N LEU A 147 -10.31 -3.31 -9.06
CA LEU A 147 -11.73 -3.40 -8.73
C LEU A 147 -12.32 -4.76 -9.10
N ALA A 148 -11.98 -5.28 -10.28
CA ALA A 148 -12.39 -6.60 -10.74
C ALA A 148 -11.85 -7.69 -9.81
N TRP A 149 -10.61 -7.55 -9.37
CA TRP A 149 -9.98 -8.48 -8.43
C TRP A 149 -10.63 -8.47 -7.05
N VAL A 150 -10.87 -7.29 -6.46
CA VAL A 150 -11.56 -7.17 -5.16
C VAL A 150 -12.94 -7.84 -5.21
N LYS A 151 -13.69 -7.64 -6.30
CA LYS A 151 -14.97 -8.32 -6.52
C LYS A 151 -14.81 -9.84 -6.65
N ALA A 152 -13.79 -10.31 -7.35
CA ALA A 152 -13.51 -11.73 -7.55
C ALA A 152 -13.20 -12.44 -6.23
N VAL A 153 -12.30 -11.86 -5.44
CA VAL A 153 -11.95 -12.36 -4.12
C VAL A 153 -13.16 -12.31 -3.19
N GLY A 154 -13.88 -11.18 -3.17
CA GLY A 154 -15.08 -11.00 -2.34
C GLY A 154 -16.15 -12.05 -2.61
N ARG A 155 -16.34 -12.46 -3.88
CA ARG A 155 -17.26 -13.54 -4.25
C ARG A 155 -16.83 -14.89 -3.69
N ARG A 156 -15.53 -15.16 -3.59
CA ARG A 156 -14.99 -16.43 -3.04
C ARG A 156 -14.97 -16.46 -1.51
N VAL A 157 -14.88 -15.31 -0.87
CA VAL A 157 -14.96 -15.18 0.60
C VAL A 157 -16.39 -15.26 1.13
N GLN A 158 -17.41 -15.34 0.26
CA GLN A 158 -18.81 -15.48 0.67
C GLN A 158 -19.04 -16.71 1.56
N GLY A 159 -19.01 -16.46 2.86
CA GLY A 159 -19.42 -17.30 3.96
C GLY A 159 -19.68 -16.37 5.13
N ARG A 160 -20.83 -16.52 5.81
CA ARG A 160 -21.10 -15.71 7.00
C ARG A 160 -20.00 -15.98 8.02
N ILE A 161 -19.38 -14.93 8.52
CA ILE A 161 -18.58 -15.03 9.74
C ILE A 161 -19.56 -15.44 10.83
N SER A 162 -19.31 -16.59 11.43
CA SER A 162 -20.18 -17.14 12.46
C SER A 162 -20.06 -16.30 13.74
N GLU A 163 -21.08 -16.32 14.60
CA GLU A 163 -20.95 -15.70 15.92
C GLU A 163 -19.83 -16.37 16.72
N ASP A 164 -19.64 -17.68 16.55
CA ASP A 164 -18.54 -18.42 17.18
C ASP A 164 -17.15 -17.90 16.76
N ASP A 165 -16.96 -17.52 15.48
CA ASP A 165 -15.71 -16.91 15.01
C ASP A 165 -15.45 -15.56 15.70
N VAL A 166 -16.50 -14.76 15.87
CA VAL A 166 -16.45 -13.44 16.53
C VAL A 166 -16.16 -13.61 18.02
N ASP A 167 -16.87 -14.52 18.70
CA ASP A 167 -16.68 -14.83 20.11
C ASP A 167 -15.28 -15.36 20.39
N ALA A 168 -14.81 -16.30 19.58
CA ALA A 168 -13.46 -16.84 19.70
C ALA A 168 -12.39 -15.75 19.48
N ARG A 169 -12.62 -14.80 18.55
CA ARG A 169 -11.70 -13.68 18.34
C ARG A 169 -11.70 -12.71 19.52
N ILE A 170 -12.88 -12.31 20.01
CA ILE A 170 -13.01 -11.42 21.17
C ILE A 170 -12.35 -12.05 22.40
N ALA A 171 -12.58 -13.33 22.64
CA ALA A 171 -11.95 -14.06 23.75
C ALA A 171 -10.41 -14.02 23.66
N ARG A 172 -9.85 -14.28 22.47
CA ARG A 172 -8.40 -14.15 22.25
C ARG A 172 -7.89 -12.74 22.47
N MET A 173 -8.57 -11.72 21.96
CA MET A 173 -8.16 -10.32 22.15
C MET A 173 -8.21 -9.90 23.62
N ARG A 174 -9.12 -10.45 24.42
CA ARG A 174 -9.18 -10.23 25.88
C ARG A 174 -8.01 -10.89 26.60
N GLU A 175 -7.72 -12.13 26.25
CA GLU A 175 -6.61 -12.88 26.83
C GLU A 175 -5.26 -12.21 26.55
N THR A 176 -5.10 -11.65 25.35
CA THR A 176 -3.84 -11.03 24.91
C THR A 176 -3.74 -9.55 25.26
N ALA A 177 -4.77 -8.95 25.84
CA ALA A 177 -4.77 -7.53 26.20
C ALA A 177 -3.59 -7.18 27.11
N GLY A 178 -2.86 -6.11 26.78
CA GLY A 178 -1.69 -5.66 27.52
C GLY A 178 -0.42 -6.48 27.30
N GLN A 179 -0.47 -7.55 26.49
CA GLN A 179 0.70 -8.33 26.13
C GLN A 179 1.42 -7.71 24.90
N PRO A 180 2.75 -7.83 24.80
CA PRO A 180 3.48 -7.35 23.63
C PRO A 180 3.22 -8.23 22.40
N GLU A 181 3.06 -7.59 21.24
CA GLU A 181 3.02 -8.23 19.93
C GLU A 181 4.14 -7.67 19.05
N TYR A 182 4.70 -8.51 18.20
CA TYR A 182 5.82 -8.18 17.31
C TYR A 182 5.47 -8.58 15.89
N ARG A 183 5.60 -7.66 14.94
CA ARG A 183 5.49 -7.99 13.52
C ARG A 183 6.88 -8.32 12.99
N LEU A 184 7.08 -9.58 12.60
CA LEU A 184 8.38 -10.08 12.18
C LEU A 184 8.36 -10.51 10.72
N ALA A 185 9.52 -10.47 10.07
CA ALA A 185 9.77 -11.20 8.84
C ALA A 185 11.01 -12.09 8.97
N GLU A 186 11.05 -13.19 8.23
CA GLU A 186 12.13 -14.17 8.29
C GLU A 186 12.73 -14.57 6.94
N ILE A 187 13.98 -15.01 6.98
CA ILE A 187 14.66 -15.77 5.94
C ILE A 187 15.21 -17.04 6.60
N VAL A 188 14.75 -18.20 6.16
CA VAL A 188 15.22 -19.50 6.66
C VAL A 188 16.10 -20.16 5.61
N LEU A 189 17.34 -20.46 5.99
CA LEU A 189 18.34 -21.15 5.18
C LEU A 189 18.49 -22.58 5.73
N PRO A 190 17.98 -23.59 5.03
CA PRO A 190 18.00 -24.96 5.52
C PRO A 190 19.42 -25.51 5.49
N VAL A 191 19.75 -26.34 6.48
CA VAL A 191 20.96 -27.19 6.43
C VAL A 191 20.48 -28.61 6.13
N ASP A 192 20.87 -29.14 4.98
CA ASP A 192 20.54 -30.49 4.53
C ASP A 192 21.81 -31.31 4.26
N ASP A 193 21.65 -32.61 3.98
CA ASP A 193 22.78 -33.53 3.73
C ASP A 193 23.64 -33.13 2.51
N SER A 194 23.12 -32.27 1.63
CA SER A 194 23.80 -31.80 0.41
C SER A 194 24.52 -30.46 0.57
N THR A 195 24.36 -29.79 1.73
CA THR A 195 24.84 -28.44 1.98
C THR A 195 25.56 -28.36 3.32
N THR A 196 26.81 -27.91 3.34
CA THR A 196 27.53 -27.79 4.61
C THR A 196 27.02 -26.62 5.45
N ALA A 197 27.10 -26.73 6.77
CA ALA A 197 26.78 -25.62 7.67
C ALA A 197 27.63 -24.37 7.37
N GLU A 198 28.88 -24.55 6.93
CA GLU A 198 29.78 -23.46 6.55
C GLU A 198 29.27 -22.68 5.33
N ASP A 199 28.73 -23.37 4.32
CA ASP A 199 28.16 -22.74 3.13
C ASP A 199 26.92 -21.89 3.46
N MET A 200 26.07 -22.39 4.35
CA MET A 200 24.87 -21.67 4.77
C MET A 200 25.20 -20.46 5.65
N VAL A 201 26.22 -20.53 6.52
CA VAL A 201 26.74 -19.36 7.23
C VAL A 201 27.30 -18.33 6.25
N ALA A 202 28.03 -18.76 5.22
CA ALA A 202 28.56 -17.86 4.20
C ALA A 202 27.45 -17.20 3.38
N LEU A 203 26.38 -17.93 3.04
CA LEU A 203 25.18 -17.37 2.41
C LEU A 203 24.48 -16.36 3.33
N ALA A 204 24.26 -16.70 4.60
CA ALA A 204 23.65 -15.80 5.57
C ALA A 204 24.44 -14.49 5.72
N ARG A 205 25.77 -14.56 5.79
CA ARG A 205 26.63 -13.37 5.86
C ARG A 205 26.49 -12.50 4.62
N ARG A 206 26.40 -13.10 3.42
CA ARG A 206 26.15 -12.36 2.17
C ARG A 206 24.80 -11.64 2.18
N ILE A 207 23.74 -12.34 2.62
CA ILE A 207 22.40 -11.74 2.79
C ILE A 207 22.45 -10.57 3.78
N MET A 208 23.11 -10.73 4.92
CA MET A 208 23.29 -9.65 5.91
C MET A 208 24.06 -8.44 5.33
N THR A 209 25.08 -8.66 4.51
CA THR A 209 25.77 -7.56 3.81
C THR A 209 24.84 -6.83 2.85
N GLN A 210 24.07 -7.56 2.03
CA GLN A 210 23.09 -6.96 1.10
C GLN A 210 22.01 -6.16 1.84
N LEU A 211 21.55 -6.64 3.00
CA LEU A 211 20.60 -5.91 3.84
C LEU A 211 21.20 -4.60 4.36
N ARG A 212 22.47 -4.58 4.79
CA ARG A 212 23.17 -3.35 5.20
C ARG A 212 23.38 -2.38 4.04
N GLU A 213 23.52 -2.88 2.82
CA GLU A 213 23.60 -2.09 1.59
C GLU A 213 22.23 -1.57 1.12
N GLY A 214 21.15 -1.84 1.87
CA GLY A 214 19.81 -1.32 1.61
C GLY A 214 18.98 -2.17 0.65
N VAL A 215 19.38 -3.41 0.38
CA VAL A 215 18.53 -4.34 -0.40
C VAL A 215 17.28 -4.68 0.42
N ASN A 216 16.13 -4.69 -0.25
CA ASN A 216 14.84 -4.96 0.37
C ASN A 216 14.77 -6.40 0.94
N PHE A 217 14.45 -6.53 2.23
CA PHE A 217 14.36 -7.81 2.94
C PHE A 217 13.39 -8.78 2.26
N GLN A 218 12.21 -8.31 1.87
CA GLN A 218 11.19 -9.15 1.24
C GLN A 218 11.65 -9.75 -0.10
N ALA A 219 12.50 -9.04 -0.85
CA ALA A 219 13.09 -9.56 -2.07
C ALA A 219 14.09 -10.69 -1.79
N LEU A 220 14.95 -10.52 -0.77
CA LEU A 220 15.90 -11.56 -0.36
C LEU A 220 15.17 -12.79 0.21
N ALA A 221 14.12 -12.58 0.99
CA ALA A 221 13.28 -13.66 1.50
C ALA A 221 12.66 -14.48 0.36
N ARG A 222 12.09 -13.83 -0.66
CA ARG A 222 11.55 -14.53 -1.84
C ARG A 222 12.59 -15.36 -2.61
N ASN A 223 13.84 -14.90 -2.64
CA ASN A 223 14.89 -15.51 -3.45
C ASN A 223 15.65 -16.63 -2.73
N TYR A 224 15.83 -16.52 -1.41
CA TYR A 224 16.73 -17.38 -0.66
C TYR A 224 16.06 -18.18 0.46
N SER A 225 14.91 -17.75 0.97
CA SER A 225 14.26 -18.42 2.09
C SER A 225 13.58 -19.71 1.62
N ALA A 226 13.79 -20.79 2.36
CA ALA A 226 13.07 -22.06 2.19
C ALA A 226 11.75 -22.10 2.99
N ALA A 227 11.45 -21.08 3.80
CA ALA A 227 10.21 -21.03 4.57
C ALA A 227 8.98 -20.75 3.70
N ALA A 228 7.81 -21.22 4.13
CA ALA A 228 6.54 -20.94 3.47
C ALA A 228 6.23 -19.42 3.39
N SER A 229 6.74 -18.65 4.36
CA SER A 229 6.66 -17.18 4.42
C SER A 229 7.40 -16.51 3.25
N ALA A 230 8.35 -17.18 2.58
CA ALA A 230 9.09 -16.64 1.43
C ALA A 230 8.17 -16.10 0.34
N ALA A 231 7.04 -16.78 0.08
CA ALA A 231 6.07 -16.39 -0.94
C ALA A 231 5.46 -14.99 -0.71
N VAL A 232 5.45 -14.52 0.53
CA VAL A 232 4.97 -13.19 0.94
C VAL A 232 6.12 -12.28 1.41
N GLY A 233 7.35 -12.59 1.03
CA GLY A 233 8.51 -11.79 1.40
C GLY A 233 8.98 -12.01 2.84
N GLY A 234 8.69 -13.17 3.41
CA GLY A 234 9.11 -13.54 4.75
C GLY A 234 8.22 -13.00 5.87
N ASP A 235 7.19 -12.20 5.58
CA ASP A 235 6.30 -11.61 6.59
C ASP A 235 5.52 -12.72 7.34
N LEU A 236 5.69 -12.75 8.67
CA LEU A 236 5.04 -13.68 9.58
C LEU A 236 3.76 -13.11 10.18
N GLY A 237 3.45 -11.83 9.93
CA GLY A 237 2.39 -11.10 10.60
C GLY A 237 2.76 -10.75 12.04
N TRP A 238 1.73 -10.35 12.80
CA TRP A 238 1.87 -10.08 14.23
C TRP A 238 1.91 -11.39 15.02
N LEU A 239 2.96 -11.55 15.81
CA LEU A 239 3.22 -12.72 16.65
C LEU A 239 3.35 -12.30 18.11
N ARG A 240 2.83 -13.13 19.00
CA ARG A 240 3.07 -13.01 20.44
C ARG A 240 4.33 -13.78 20.86
N PRO A 241 4.94 -13.44 22.01
CA PRO A 241 6.07 -14.19 22.54
C PRO A 241 5.82 -15.70 22.63
N ASP A 242 4.65 -16.14 23.09
CA ASP A 242 4.29 -17.55 23.24
C ASP A 242 4.20 -18.32 21.92
N GLU A 243 3.97 -17.63 20.81
CA GLU A 243 3.86 -18.20 19.46
C GLU A 243 5.23 -18.37 18.79
N MET A 244 6.28 -17.79 19.38
CA MET A 244 7.66 -17.88 18.90
C MET A 244 8.41 -18.98 19.61
N ASP A 245 9.38 -19.58 18.91
CA ASP A 245 10.34 -20.46 19.55
C ASP A 245 11.15 -19.69 20.62
N PRO A 246 11.65 -20.39 21.67
CA PRO A 246 12.36 -19.74 22.77
C PRO A 246 13.62 -18.99 22.38
N ASP A 247 14.26 -19.32 21.26
CA ASP A 247 15.49 -18.67 20.81
C ASP A 247 15.14 -17.34 20.14
N THR A 248 14.20 -17.35 19.19
CA THR A 248 13.65 -16.13 18.58
C THR A 248 13.12 -15.18 19.65
N ARG A 249 12.31 -15.67 20.59
CA ARG A 249 11.71 -14.85 21.65
C ARG A 249 12.74 -14.12 22.49
N ARG A 250 13.87 -14.76 22.79
CA ARG A 250 14.98 -14.13 23.54
C ARG A 250 15.73 -13.14 22.67
N ALA A 251 15.96 -13.49 21.41
CA ALA A 251 16.78 -12.72 20.51
C ALA A 251 16.13 -11.39 20.10
N ILE A 252 14.79 -11.33 20.02
CA ILE A 252 14.06 -10.12 19.60
C ILE A 252 13.76 -9.11 20.72
N GLN A 253 14.08 -9.41 22.00
CA GLN A 253 13.67 -8.54 23.12
C GLN A 253 14.24 -7.12 23.00
N ASP A 254 15.47 -7.03 22.51
CA ASP A 254 16.24 -5.79 22.34
C ASP A 254 16.21 -5.28 20.88
N LEU A 255 15.43 -5.91 20.00
CA LEU A 255 15.38 -5.57 18.58
C LEU A 255 14.35 -4.46 18.33
N GLU A 256 14.78 -3.34 17.77
CA GLU A 256 13.90 -2.22 17.44
C GLU A 256 13.28 -2.38 16.02
N PRO A 257 12.12 -1.77 15.74
CA PRO A 257 11.55 -1.74 14.39
C PRO A 257 12.56 -1.25 13.34
N GLY A 258 12.62 -1.98 12.22
CA GLY A 258 13.59 -1.78 11.13
C GLY A 258 14.92 -2.51 11.31
N GLN A 259 15.22 -3.05 12.49
CA GLN A 259 16.47 -3.76 12.74
C GLN A 259 16.41 -5.23 12.30
N VAL A 260 17.55 -5.73 11.80
CA VAL A 260 17.73 -7.11 11.37
C VAL A 260 18.63 -7.85 12.35
N LEU A 261 18.25 -9.07 12.70
CA LEU A 261 18.95 -9.97 13.59
C LEU A 261 19.30 -11.28 12.88
N GLY A 262 20.53 -11.76 13.05
CA GLY A 262 20.95 -13.07 12.60
C GLY A 262 22.34 -13.12 11.96
N PRO A 263 22.74 -14.28 11.41
CA PRO A 263 21.98 -15.53 11.42
C PRO A 263 21.87 -16.17 12.80
N LEU A 264 20.66 -16.52 13.22
CA LEU A 264 20.36 -17.36 14.37
C LEU A 264 20.49 -18.83 13.97
N THR A 265 21.03 -19.66 14.85
CA THR A 265 21.07 -21.10 14.63
C THR A 265 19.77 -21.70 15.17
N THR A 266 19.09 -22.49 14.36
CA THR A 266 17.82 -23.15 14.68
C THR A 266 17.94 -24.65 14.42
N LEU A 267 16.95 -25.44 14.85
CA LEU A 267 16.90 -26.88 14.56
C LEU A 267 16.80 -27.19 13.06
N SER A 268 16.33 -26.23 12.25
CA SER A 268 16.11 -26.40 10.81
C SER A 268 17.18 -25.73 9.94
N GLY A 269 18.24 -25.19 10.53
CA GLY A 269 19.32 -24.48 9.84
C GLY A 269 19.54 -23.07 10.40
N TYR A 270 19.70 -22.08 9.53
CA TYR A 270 19.95 -20.70 9.91
C TYR A 270 18.75 -19.79 9.63
N GLN A 271 18.49 -18.83 10.51
CA GLN A 271 17.38 -17.90 10.38
C GLN A 271 17.87 -16.45 10.49
N ILE A 272 17.37 -15.57 9.62
CA ILE A 272 17.56 -14.12 9.72
C ILE A 272 16.19 -13.50 9.95
N ILE A 273 16.07 -12.62 10.93
CA ILE A 273 14.81 -12.01 11.36
C ILE A 273 14.89 -10.50 11.17
N LEU A 274 13.81 -9.90 10.68
CA LEU A 274 13.59 -8.45 10.64
C LEU A 274 12.44 -8.11 11.60
N MET A 275 12.68 -7.16 12.52
CA MET A 275 11.59 -6.51 13.26
C MET A 275 10.92 -5.50 12.34
N ILE A 276 9.70 -5.78 11.88
CA ILE A 276 8.93 -4.80 11.11
C ILE A 276 8.32 -3.76 12.05
N ASP A 277 7.71 -4.21 13.14
CA ASP A 277 6.97 -3.36 14.06
C ASP A 277 6.80 -4.03 15.45
N ARG A 278 6.53 -3.25 16.49
CA ARG A 278 6.26 -3.72 17.85
C ARG A 278 5.13 -2.90 18.48
N ARG A 279 4.15 -3.57 19.08
CA ARG A 279 3.03 -2.92 19.77
C ARG A 279 2.65 -3.64 21.06
N ILE A 280 1.83 -2.98 21.87
CA ILE A 280 1.08 -3.64 22.94
C ILE A 280 -0.31 -3.94 22.38
N ALA A 281 -0.78 -5.17 22.53
CA ALA A 281 -2.14 -5.53 22.16
C ALA A 281 -3.12 -4.69 23.00
N ALA A 282 -3.86 -3.80 22.33
CA ALA A 282 -4.84 -2.93 22.99
C ALA A 282 -5.95 -3.71 23.71
N GLY A 283 -6.17 -4.96 23.29
CA GLY A 283 -7.24 -5.82 23.77
C GLY A 283 -8.62 -5.31 23.36
N VAL A 284 -9.65 -5.97 23.85
CA VAL A 284 -11.02 -5.47 23.79
C VAL A 284 -11.65 -5.74 25.15
N GLY A 285 -12.18 -4.74 25.85
CA GLY A 285 -12.81 -5.01 27.13
C GLY A 285 -14.06 -5.87 27.01
N ASP A 286 -14.63 -6.24 28.15
CA ASP A 286 -15.92 -6.95 28.20
C ASP A 286 -17.12 -6.04 27.98
N GLY A 287 -16.89 -4.74 27.72
CA GLY A 287 -17.90 -3.71 27.63
C GLY A 287 -18.52 -3.35 28.98
N SER A 288 -18.20 -4.07 30.06
CA SER A 288 -18.73 -3.80 31.41
C SER A 288 -18.14 -2.53 32.02
N ASP A 289 -16.96 -2.13 31.54
CA ASP A 289 -16.23 -0.92 31.95
C ASP A 289 -15.95 0.03 30.76
N GLY A 290 -16.62 -0.22 29.63
CA GLY A 290 -16.45 0.55 28.41
C GLY A 290 -17.35 1.79 28.37
N ILE A 291 -16.78 2.94 28.05
CA ILE A 291 -17.50 4.19 27.82
C ILE A 291 -17.23 4.64 26.39
N MET A 292 -18.28 4.95 25.63
CA MET A 292 -18.12 5.66 24.36
C MET A 292 -17.92 7.14 24.66
N VAL A 293 -16.77 7.69 24.24
CA VAL A 293 -16.39 9.07 24.52
C VAL A 293 -16.17 9.82 23.22
N GLN A 294 -16.81 10.98 23.10
CA GLN A 294 -16.46 12.01 22.12
C GLN A 294 -15.42 12.94 22.75
N GLU A 295 -14.33 13.18 22.03
CA GLU A 295 -13.29 14.12 22.40
C GLU A 295 -13.33 15.33 21.46
N VAL A 296 -13.23 16.52 22.03
CA VAL A 296 -12.98 17.78 21.32
C VAL A 296 -11.69 18.36 21.88
N ALA A 297 -10.67 18.49 21.03
CA ALA A 297 -9.39 19.08 21.36
C ALA A 297 -9.34 20.51 20.80
N ILE A 298 -9.20 21.50 21.66
CA ILE A 298 -9.03 22.91 21.28
C ILE A 298 -7.54 23.23 21.36
N ALA A 299 -6.96 23.65 20.24
CA ALA A 299 -5.57 24.07 20.22
C ALA A 299 -5.34 25.29 21.13
N VAL A 300 -4.26 25.29 21.91
CA VAL A 300 -3.81 26.47 22.66
C VAL A 300 -2.77 27.20 21.81
N PRO A 301 -3.08 28.40 21.27
CA PRO A 301 -2.13 29.13 20.45
C PRO A 301 -0.88 29.50 21.27
N LEU A 302 0.31 29.16 20.76
CA LEU A 302 1.58 29.52 21.37
C LEU A 302 1.95 30.97 21.01
N GLY A 303 1.96 31.87 21.99
CA GLY A 303 2.42 33.26 21.83
C GLY A 303 1.61 34.28 22.63
N SER A 304 2.03 35.56 22.60
CA SER A 304 1.36 36.68 23.29
C SER A 304 0.09 37.19 22.60
N ALA A 305 -0.26 36.64 21.43
CA ALA A 305 -1.39 37.04 20.60
C ALA A 305 -2.59 36.08 20.67
N GLY A 306 -2.48 34.99 21.44
CA GLY A 306 -3.58 34.06 21.72
C GLY A 306 -4.15 34.24 23.12
N ASP A 307 -5.32 33.68 23.38
CA ASP A 307 -6.01 33.74 24.67
C ASP A 307 -5.48 32.72 25.71
N GLY A 308 -4.41 32.01 25.35
CA GLY A 308 -3.71 31.05 26.21
C GLY A 308 -4.59 29.90 26.70
N PRO A 309 -4.11 29.11 27.67
CA PRO A 309 -4.88 27.98 28.20
C PRO A 309 -6.20 28.41 28.85
N ALA A 310 -6.25 29.61 29.43
CA ALA A 310 -7.44 30.10 30.13
C ALA A 310 -8.60 30.40 29.17
N GLY A 311 -8.34 31.04 28.03
CA GLY A 311 -9.39 31.31 27.06
C GLY A 311 -9.80 30.07 26.26
N ALA A 312 -8.87 29.15 25.97
CA ALA A 312 -9.21 27.84 25.42
C ALA A 312 -10.11 27.01 26.36
N LEU A 313 -9.90 27.09 27.68
CA LEU A 313 -10.80 26.51 28.68
C LEU A 313 -12.20 27.13 28.63
N GLU A 314 -12.30 28.44 28.44
CA GLU A 314 -13.60 29.11 28.35
C GLU A 314 -14.35 28.71 27.08
N ARG A 315 -13.68 28.67 25.92
CA ARG A 315 -14.27 28.13 24.68
C ARG A 315 -14.77 26.70 24.86
N ALA A 316 -13.98 25.85 25.51
CA ALA A 316 -14.38 24.48 25.79
C ALA A 316 -15.65 24.42 26.66
N ARG A 317 -15.79 25.31 27.64
CA ARG A 317 -17.02 25.43 28.44
C ARG A 317 -18.20 25.93 27.61
N ASP A 318 -17.98 26.92 26.75
CA ASP A 318 -19.02 27.45 25.87
C ASP A 318 -19.54 26.40 24.89
N LEU A 319 -18.66 25.56 24.34
CA LEU A 319 -19.03 24.42 23.50
C LEU A 319 -19.92 23.44 24.28
N ALA A 320 -19.60 23.17 25.55
CA ALA A 320 -20.34 22.26 26.41
C ALA A 320 -21.72 22.80 26.83
N GLN A 321 -21.94 24.12 26.82
CA GLN A 321 -23.20 24.71 27.29
C GLN A 321 -24.39 24.30 26.40
N GLY A 322 -25.40 23.66 27.02
CA GLY A 322 -26.66 23.29 26.37
C GLY A 322 -26.58 22.06 25.47
N VAL A 323 -25.42 21.41 25.38
CA VAL A 323 -25.23 20.16 24.63
C VAL A 323 -25.80 18.99 25.43
N THR A 324 -26.55 18.11 24.75
CA THR A 324 -27.19 16.94 25.38
C THR A 324 -26.91 15.62 24.67
N SER A 325 -26.30 15.67 23.49
CA SER A 325 -25.86 14.49 22.73
C SER A 325 -24.49 14.74 22.07
N CYS A 326 -23.75 13.66 21.80
CA CYS A 326 -22.48 13.77 21.09
C CYS A 326 -22.64 14.31 19.66
N GLU A 327 -23.80 14.07 19.02
CA GLU A 327 -24.14 14.68 17.73
C GLU A 327 -24.25 16.21 17.85
N SER A 328 -24.97 16.72 18.86
CA SER A 328 -25.06 18.18 19.09
C SER A 328 -23.72 18.81 19.49
N LEU A 329 -22.84 18.07 20.17
CA LEU A 329 -21.48 18.53 20.46
C LEU A 329 -20.67 18.61 19.17
N ALA A 330 -20.79 17.60 18.32
CA ALA A 330 -20.07 17.50 17.07
C ALA A 330 -20.44 18.63 16.10
N GLU A 331 -21.73 18.93 15.97
CA GLU A 331 -22.21 20.05 15.16
C GLU A 331 -21.67 21.40 15.65
N ARG A 332 -21.63 21.62 16.97
CA ARG A 332 -21.07 22.84 17.55
C ARG A 332 -19.57 22.95 17.38
N ALA A 333 -18.83 21.87 17.65
CA ALA A 333 -17.39 21.84 17.50
C ALA A 333 -16.97 22.04 16.04
N ALA A 334 -17.73 21.53 15.07
CA ALA A 334 -17.46 21.74 13.64
C ALA A 334 -17.60 23.21 13.18
N ALA A 335 -18.27 24.05 13.97
CA ALA A 335 -18.38 25.49 13.72
C ALA A 335 -17.26 26.32 14.39
N ASP A 336 -16.36 25.68 15.15
CA ASP A 336 -15.22 26.30 15.81
C ASP A 336 -13.93 25.93 15.08
N ASP A 337 -13.29 26.90 14.41
CA ASP A 337 -12.07 26.70 13.62
C ASP A 337 -10.85 26.24 14.46
N THR A 338 -10.94 26.28 15.79
CA THR A 338 -9.88 25.86 16.72
C THR A 338 -10.10 24.47 17.30
N ALA A 339 -11.26 23.87 17.07
CA ALA A 339 -11.68 22.60 17.63
C ALA A 339 -11.43 21.43 16.66
N GLU A 340 -10.70 20.42 17.11
CA GLU A 340 -10.54 19.14 16.42
C GLU A 340 -11.39 18.08 17.12
N MET A 341 -12.26 17.43 16.37
CA MET A 341 -13.08 16.33 16.87
C MET A 341 -12.41 14.96 16.72
N ARG A 342 -12.51 14.14 17.76
CA ARG A 342 -12.08 12.73 17.76
C ARG A 342 -13.12 11.83 18.41
N GLY A 343 -13.47 10.72 17.76
CA GLY A 343 -14.49 9.78 18.23
C GLY A 343 -15.89 10.00 17.61
N PRO A 344 -16.94 9.31 18.12
CA PRO A 344 -16.96 8.57 19.37
C PRO A 344 -16.05 7.33 19.35
N THR A 345 -15.21 7.20 20.37
CA THR A 345 -14.30 6.05 20.51
C THR A 345 -14.65 5.28 21.78
N LEU A 346 -14.54 3.96 21.70
CA LEU A 346 -14.65 3.11 22.89
C LEU A 346 -13.41 3.30 23.76
N VAL A 347 -13.62 3.64 25.03
CA VAL A 347 -12.57 3.78 26.03
C VAL A 347 -12.91 2.94 27.26
N GLU A 348 -12.02 2.03 27.62
CA GLU A 348 -12.14 1.24 28.86
C GLU A 348 -11.71 2.10 30.05
N THR A 349 -12.54 2.24 31.10
CA THR A 349 -12.15 3.12 32.22
C THR A 349 -10.94 2.61 33.00
N SER A 350 -10.75 1.30 33.01
CA SER A 350 -9.55 0.63 33.51
C SER A 350 -8.26 1.07 32.80
N GLN A 351 -8.31 1.41 31.51
CA GLN A 351 -7.16 1.86 30.73
C GLN A 351 -6.91 3.37 30.83
N LEU A 352 -7.90 4.16 31.21
CA LEU A 352 -7.73 5.60 31.43
C LEU A 352 -6.75 5.87 32.57
N GLN A 353 -5.82 6.79 32.40
CA GLN A 353 -4.92 7.22 33.48
C GLN A 353 -5.14 8.68 33.86
N GLY A 354 -4.79 9.02 35.10
CA GLY A 354 -4.75 10.40 35.61
C GLY A 354 -6.06 11.17 35.43
N VAL A 355 -5.93 12.41 34.92
CA VAL A 355 -7.02 13.38 34.82
C VAL A 355 -8.17 12.88 33.96
N ARG A 356 -7.91 12.14 32.87
CA ARG A 356 -8.97 11.62 31.99
C ARG A 356 -9.92 10.66 32.72
N ARG A 357 -9.38 9.76 33.55
CA ARG A 357 -10.18 8.81 34.36
C ARG A 357 -11.06 9.56 35.36
N ASP A 358 -10.48 10.53 36.05
CA ASP A 358 -11.20 11.26 37.10
C ASP A 358 -12.29 12.17 36.52
N ARG A 359 -12.04 12.76 35.34
CA ARG A 359 -13.01 13.61 34.63
C ARG A 359 -14.20 12.85 34.08
N LEU A 360 -14.01 11.61 33.65
CA LEU A 360 -15.09 10.76 33.13
C LEU A 360 -15.83 9.98 34.22
N ARG A 361 -15.35 9.99 35.46
CA ARG A 361 -15.98 9.26 36.57
C ARG A 361 -17.33 9.89 36.91
N GLY A 362 -18.39 9.07 36.91
CA GLY A 362 -19.73 9.48 37.35
C GLY A 362 -20.57 10.25 36.31
N LEU A 363 -20.03 10.58 35.13
CA LEU A 363 -20.78 11.26 34.06
C LEU A 363 -21.74 10.31 33.34
N SER A 364 -23.01 10.63 33.22
CA SER A 364 -24.00 9.87 32.44
C SER A 364 -23.90 10.14 30.93
N PRO A 365 -24.47 9.29 30.06
CA PRO A 365 -24.63 9.60 28.63
C PRO A 365 -25.29 10.96 28.43
N GLY A 366 -24.77 11.75 27.49
CA GLY A 366 -25.22 13.12 27.27
C GLY A 366 -24.54 14.17 28.15
N GLN A 367 -23.61 13.79 29.05
CA GLN A 367 -22.89 14.72 29.92
C GLN A 367 -21.45 14.94 29.46
N THR A 368 -21.02 16.20 29.55
CA THR A 368 -19.65 16.65 29.33
C THR A 368 -18.87 16.68 30.63
N ALA A 369 -17.58 16.36 30.55
CA ALA A 369 -16.64 16.59 31.64
C ALA A 369 -16.24 18.06 31.73
N GLU A 370 -15.75 18.49 32.91
CA GLU A 370 -15.07 19.77 33.03
C GLU A 370 -13.81 19.77 32.15
N PRO A 371 -13.63 20.75 31.24
CA PRO A 371 -12.45 20.84 30.39
C PRO A 371 -11.15 20.87 31.19
N PHE A 372 -10.09 20.31 30.62
CA PHE A 372 -8.77 20.29 31.23
C PHE A 372 -7.67 20.46 30.19
N VAL A 373 -6.51 20.94 30.65
CA VAL A 373 -5.33 21.10 29.79
C VAL A 373 -4.64 19.74 29.66
N ASP A 374 -4.34 19.34 28.42
CA ASP A 374 -3.59 18.13 28.07
C ASP A 374 -2.52 18.51 27.02
N GLY A 375 -1.27 18.63 27.47
CA GLY A 375 -0.17 19.13 26.63
C GLY A 375 -0.38 20.58 26.18
N ASP A 376 -0.42 20.78 24.86
CA ASP A 376 -0.66 22.05 24.16
C ASP A 376 -2.13 22.21 23.71
N THR A 377 -3.03 21.39 24.24
CA THR A 377 -4.46 21.45 23.94
C THR A 377 -5.31 21.55 25.19
N VAL A 378 -6.52 22.08 25.04
CA VAL A 378 -7.59 21.93 26.02
C VAL A 378 -8.53 20.84 25.52
N VAL A 379 -8.80 19.85 26.36
CA VAL A 379 -9.62 18.69 26.04
C VAL A 379 -10.97 18.81 26.72
N LEU A 380 -12.05 18.70 25.93
CA LEU A 380 -13.42 18.50 26.38
C LEU A 380 -13.83 17.07 26.02
N LEU A 381 -14.28 16.31 27.02
CA LEU A 381 -14.77 14.94 26.84
C LEU A 381 -16.27 14.88 27.09
N MET A 382 -16.99 14.10 26.30
CA MET A 382 -18.42 13.84 26.49
C MET A 382 -18.70 12.35 26.45
N VAL A 383 -19.52 11.88 27.39
CA VAL A 383 -19.97 10.48 27.41
C VAL A 383 -21.13 10.32 26.44
N CYS A 384 -20.94 9.56 25.36
CA CYS A 384 -21.98 9.27 24.38
C CYS A 384 -22.84 8.09 24.80
N ALA A 385 -22.22 7.07 25.37
CA ALA A 385 -22.89 5.88 25.87
C ALA A 385 -22.07 5.21 26.97
N ARG A 386 -22.78 4.56 27.91
CA ARG A 386 -22.22 3.64 28.92
C ARG A 386 -22.83 2.23 28.82
N ASP A 387 -23.71 2.02 27.85
CA ASP A 387 -24.42 0.76 27.73
C ASP A 387 -23.46 -0.31 27.20
N ALA A 388 -23.15 -1.26 28.06
CA ALA A 388 -22.34 -2.44 27.75
C ALA A 388 -22.88 -3.20 26.53
N ALA A 389 -24.20 -3.18 26.28
CA ALA A 389 -24.81 -3.83 25.12
C ALA A 389 -24.48 -3.10 23.81
N ALA A 390 -24.55 -1.76 23.80
CA ALA A 390 -24.19 -0.95 22.63
C ALA A 390 -22.69 -1.06 22.32
N VAL A 391 -21.85 -1.01 23.36
CA VAL A 391 -20.39 -1.19 23.27
C VAL A 391 -20.04 -2.59 22.75
N SER A 392 -20.64 -3.64 23.32
CA SER A 392 -20.45 -5.03 22.89
C SER A 392 -20.86 -5.23 21.43
N THR A 393 -21.98 -4.63 21.01
CA THR A 393 -22.42 -4.70 19.61
C THR A 393 -21.40 -4.06 18.67
N GLN A 394 -20.91 -2.86 19.00
CA GLN A 394 -19.90 -2.18 18.20
C GLN A 394 -18.59 -2.97 18.11
N ILE A 395 -18.13 -3.54 19.22
CA ILE A 395 -16.97 -4.44 19.28
C ILE A 395 -17.16 -5.63 18.33
N ARG A 396 -18.32 -6.30 18.38
CA ARG A 396 -18.61 -7.47 17.56
C ARG A 396 -18.58 -7.12 16.07
N GLU A 397 -19.15 -5.97 15.67
CA GLU A 397 -19.09 -5.51 14.29
C GLU A 397 -17.65 -5.23 13.84
N GLN A 398 -16.86 -4.51 14.65
CA GLN A 398 -15.45 -4.26 14.34
C GLN A 398 -14.65 -5.56 14.22
N VAL A 399 -14.88 -6.52 15.12
CA VAL A 399 -14.24 -7.83 15.07
C VAL A 399 -14.65 -8.62 13.84
N ARG A 400 -15.93 -8.56 13.46
CA ARG A 400 -16.43 -9.20 12.25
C ARG A 400 -15.77 -8.61 11.01
N GLU A 401 -15.64 -7.30 10.91
CA GLU A 401 -14.92 -6.64 9.82
C GLU A 401 -13.44 -7.04 9.77
N MET A 402 -12.76 -7.11 10.92
CA MET A 402 -11.37 -7.60 10.98
C MET A 402 -11.22 -9.01 10.44
N ILE A 403 -12.06 -9.95 10.91
CA ILE A 403 -12.05 -11.34 10.44
C ILE A 403 -12.35 -11.41 8.94
N PHE A 404 -13.29 -10.59 8.46
CA PHE A 404 -13.63 -10.51 7.04
C PHE A 404 -12.43 -10.09 6.21
N ASN A 405 -11.77 -8.99 6.59
CA ASN A 405 -10.63 -8.43 5.87
C ASN A 405 -9.45 -9.41 5.85
N GLU A 406 -9.16 -10.07 6.97
CA GLU A 406 -8.12 -11.11 7.02
C GLU A 406 -8.43 -12.30 6.09
N ARG A 407 -9.68 -12.78 6.07
CA ARG A 407 -10.11 -13.84 5.16
C ARG A 407 -10.05 -13.40 3.71
N LEU A 408 -10.43 -12.15 3.42
CA LEU A 408 -10.34 -11.52 2.09
C LEU A 408 -8.90 -11.51 1.61
N GLU A 409 -7.97 -10.99 2.41
CA GLU A 409 -6.57 -10.93 2.04
C GLU A 409 -5.93 -12.32 1.88
N ALA A 410 -6.19 -13.25 2.82
CA ALA A 410 -5.66 -14.61 2.74
C ALA A 410 -6.15 -15.33 1.47
N THR A 411 -7.41 -15.10 1.11
CA THR A 411 -8.02 -15.64 -0.11
C THR A 411 -7.42 -14.98 -1.36
N ALA A 412 -7.27 -13.65 -1.38
CA ALA A 412 -6.60 -12.95 -2.48
C ALA A 412 -5.19 -13.50 -2.72
N ARG A 413 -4.39 -13.62 -1.65
CA ARG A 413 -3.03 -14.16 -1.73
C ARG A 413 -2.99 -15.59 -2.26
N ARG A 414 -3.94 -16.45 -1.86
CA ARG A 414 -4.03 -17.83 -2.36
C ARG A 414 -4.44 -17.86 -3.83
N MET A 415 -5.52 -17.16 -4.19
CA MET A 415 -6.04 -17.13 -5.55
C MET A 415 -4.99 -16.65 -6.55
N ILE A 416 -4.26 -15.56 -6.28
CA ILE A 416 -3.25 -15.08 -7.23
C ILE A 416 -2.06 -16.04 -7.38
N ARG A 417 -1.67 -16.75 -6.30
CA ARG A 417 -0.64 -17.79 -6.39
C ARG A 417 -1.10 -18.97 -7.24
N ASP A 418 -2.34 -19.40 -7.07
CA ASP A 418 -2.92 -20.49 -7.87
C ASP A 418 -3.00 -20.07 -9.35
N LEU A 419 -3.48 -18.85 -9.63
CA LEU A 419 -3.52 -18.30 -11.00
C LEU A 419 -2.12 -18.27 -11.64
N ARG A 420 -1.09 -17.81 -10.91
CA ARG A 420 0.29 -17.79 -11.43
C ARG A 420 0.83 -19.20 -11.70
N ARG A 421 0.51 -20.16 -10.83
CA ARG A 421 0.95 -21.56 -10.99
C ARG A 421 0.32 -22.20 -12.21
N ASP A 422 -0.94 -21.89 -12.47
CA ASP A 422 -1.73 -22.52 -13.54
C ASP A 422 -1.59 -21.79 -14.89
N ALA A 423 -0.98 -20.59 -14.91
CA ALA A 423 -0.81 -19.78 -16.11
C ALA A 423 0.40 -20.15 -16.97
N PHE A 424 0.24 -20.04 -18.29
CA PHE A 424 1.35 -19.99 -19.23
C PHE A 424 1.87 -18.56 -19.36
N VAL A 425 3.15 -18.34 -19.09
CA VAL A 425 3.80 -17.03 -19.17
C VAL A 425 5.10 -17.12 -19.97
N ASP A 426 5.20 -16.33 -21.04
CA ASP A 426 6.38 -16.21 -21.90
C ASP A 426 6.86 -14.75 -21.92
N ILE A 427 8.01 -14.47 -21.29
CA ILE A 427 8.58 -13.11 -21.17
C ILE A 427 9.68 -12.91 -22.23
N ARG A 428 9.61 -11.79 -22.95
CA ARG A 428 10.44 -11.48 -24.15
C ARG A 428 11.17 -10.12 -24.09
N ILE A 429 11.31 -9.55 -22.89
CA ILE A 429 11.90 -8.21 -22.67
C ILE A 429 13.43 -8.18 -22.79
#